data_AF-L7U388-F1
#
_entry.id   AF-L7U388-F1
#
_cell.length_a   1.000
_cell.length_b   1.000
_cell.length_c   1.000
_cell.angle_alpha   90.00
_cell.angle_beta   90.00
_cell.angle_gamma   90.00
#
_symmetry.space_group_name_H-M   'P 1'
#
loop_
_entity.id
_entity.type
_entity.pdbx_description
1 polymer ?
#
loop_
_entity_poly.entity_id
_entity_poly.type
_entity_poly.pdbx_seq_one_letter_code
_entity_poly.pdbx_strand_id
1 'polypeptide(L)'
;MSNPLTALRNLIANVVARGFLRRANDTGRLQTLQVDVGAGETREVERFQNYGFTSVPPAGAEAAVVFVGGRRDHGIAVAVDDRRCRLAGLEQGEVAVYTDQGDKVVIKRGGVIEISATTKVVINAPLVELTGATNPVAKGDALNKAVKDLGTAVAAALTAASAGGASLPVLGAAMTTAGTAVTNAVNAFNTAAEAALSTKVKVS
;
A
#
# COMPACT_ATOMS: atom_id res chain seq x y z
N MET A 1 -8.73 60.38 5.72
CA MET A 1 -7.56 59.68 6.30
C MET A 1 -8.03 58.32 6.80
N SER A 2 -7.49 57.23 6.27
CA SER A 2 -7.78 55.89 6.78
C SER A 2 -7.35 55.81 8.25
N ASN A 3 -8.24 55.36 9.13
CA ASN A 3 -7.93 55.20 10.55
C ASN A 3 -6.82 54.13 10.68
N PRO A 4 -5.67 54.43 11.31
CA PRO A 4 -4.54 53.50 11.43
C PRO A 4 -4.94 52.19 12.13
N LEU A 5 -5.92 52.23 13.04
CA LEU A 5 -6.44 51.03 13.70
C LEU A 5 -7.17 50.10 12.73
N THR A 6 -7.83 50.66 11.70
CA THR A 6 -8.49 49.86 10.66
C THR A 6 -7.47 49.21 9.73
N ALA A 7 -6.39 49.91 9.40
CA ALA A 7 -5.30 49.35 8.61
C ALA A 7 -4.61 48.19 9.34
N LEU A 8 -4.30 48.37 10.62
CA LEU A 8 -3.71 47.31 11.45
C LEU A 8 -4.64 46.10 11.61
N ARG A 9 -5.94 46.34 11.86
CA ARG A 9 -6.94 45.26 11.94
C ARG A 9 -6.97 44.43 10.66
N ASN A 10 -6.93 45.07 9.50
CA ASN A 10 -6.97 44.37 8.22
C ASN A 10 -5.69 43.55 7.97
N LEU A 11 -4.52 44.06 8.39
CA LEU A 11 -3.26 43.30 8.32
C LEU A 11 -3.34 42.04 9.18
N ILE A 12 -3.77 42.17 10.44
CA ILE A 12 -3.91 41.04 11.37
C ILE A 12 -4.93 40.02 10.85
N ALA A 13 -6.08 40.47 10.36
CA ALA A 13 -7.12 39.60 9.82
C ALA A 13 -6.67 38.84 8.56
N ASN A 14 -5.69 39.37 7.83
CA ASN A 14 -5.17 38.76 6.61
C ASN A 14 -3.97 37.83 6.84
N VAL A 15 -3.42 37.71 8.06
CA VAL A 15 -2.23 36.89 8.31
C VAL A 15 -2.49 35.40 8.09
N VAL A 16 -3.65 34.90 8.48
CA VAL A 16 -3.98 33.47 8.37
C VAL A 16 -5.26 33.33 7.60
N ALA A 17 -5.26 32.40 6.64
CA ALA A 17 -6.47 32.02 5.95
C ALA A 17 -6.53 30.52 5.71
N ARG A 18 -7.76 30.06 5.50
CA ARG A 18 -8.06 28.70 5.09
C ARG A 18 -8.61 28.74 3.68
N GLY A 19 -8.20 27.79 2.86
CA GLY A 19 -8.63 27.73 1.47
C GLY A 19 -8.70 26.32 0.93
N PHE A 20 -9.17 26.21 -0.30
CA PHE A 20 -9.27 24.94 -1.02
C PHE A 20 -8.30 24.91 -2.19
N LEU A 21 -7.62 23.79 -2.35
CA LEU A 21 -6.67 23.58 -3.42
C LEU A 21 -7.39 23.42 -4.77
N ARG A 22 -7.00 24.21 -5.76
CA ARG A 22 -7.42 24.05 -7.16
C ARG A 22 -6.44 23.21 -7.95
N ARG A 23 -5.15 23.48 -7.78
CA ARG A 23 -4.08 22.86 -8.53
C ARG A 23 -2.79 22.84 -7.71
N ALA A 24 -2.05 21.75 -7.80
CA ALA A 24 -0.67 21.67 -7.34
C ALA A 24 0.27 21.59 -8.54
N ASN A 25 1.37 22.34 -8.50
CA ASN A 25 2.46 22.27 -9.46
C ASN A 25 3.72 21.74 -8.76
N ASP A 26 4.17 20.56 -9.17
CA ASP A 26 5.28 19.83 -8.55
C ASP A 26 6.56 19.84 -9.42
N THR A 27 6.60 20.64 -10.50
CA THR A 27 7.77 20.67 -11.41
C THR A 27 8.87 21.64 -10.95
N GLY A 28 8.56 22.50 -9.97
CA GLY A 28 9.48 23.51 -9.46
C GLY A 28 10.48 22.97 -8.44
N ARG A 29 11.41 23.82 -7.98
CA ARG A 29 12.30 23.49 -6.84
C ARG A 29 11.52 23.36 -5.53
N LEU A 30 10.46 24.15 -5.39
CA LEU A 30 9.45 24.05 -4.36
C LEU A 30 8.10 23.82 -5.04
N GLN A 31 7.22 23.06 -4.38
CA GLN A 31 5.87 22.83 -4.84
C GLN A 31 5.05 24.13 -4.70
N THR A 32 4.40 24.58 -5.78
CA THR A 32 3.46 25.71 -5.74
C THR A 32 2.02 25.22 -5.78
N LEU A 33 1.15 25.88 -5.02
CA LEU A 33 -0.26 25.55 -4.92
C LEU A 33 -1.11 26.74 -5.34
N GLN A 34 -2.10 26.49 -6.18
CA GLN A 34 -3.17 27.42 -6.44
C GLN A 34 -4.30 27.16 -5.44
N VAL A 35 -4.54 28.09 -4.53
CA VAL A 35 -5.51 27.97 -3.44
C VAL A 35 -6.56 29.06 -3.54
N ASP A 36 -7.83 28.69 -3.38
CA ASP A 36 -8.94 29.63 -3.23
C ASP A 36 -9.06 30.02 -1.77
N VAL A 37 -8.75 31.28 -1.46
CA VAL A 37 -8.59 31.80 -0.09
C VAL A 37 -9.81 32.63 0.31
N GLY A 38 -11.01 32.06 0.12
CA GLY A 38 -12.29 32.71 0.43
C GLY A 38 -12.54 34.00 -0.37
N ALA A 39 -13.78 34.52 -0.28
CA ALA A 39 -14.16 35.81 -0.91
C ALA A 39 -13.85 35.96 -2.43
N GLY A 40 -13.76 34.84 -3.17
CA GLY A 40 -13.47 34.84 -4.61
C GLY A 40 -12.01 35.09 -4.98
N GLU A 41 -11.10 35.04 -4.01
CA GLU A 41 -9.66 35.27 -4.24
C GLU A 41 -8.93 33.94 -4.47
N THR A 42 -8.25 33.82 -5.61
CA THR A 42 -7.35 32.70 -5.89
C THR A 42 -5.90 33.18 -5.82
N ARG A 43 -5.05 32.48 -5.07
CA ARG A 43 -3.63 32.82 -4.91
C ARG A 43 -2.74 31.64 -5.22
N GLU A 44 -1.58 31.96 -5.78
CA GLU A 44 -0.48 31.00 -5.88
C GLU A 44 0.42 31.16 -4.66
N VAL A 45 0.67 30.06 -3.97
CA VAL A 45 1.41 30.03 -2.70
C VAL A 45 2.43 28.90 -2.71
N GLU A 46 3.55 29.12 -2.04
CA GLU A 46 4.58 28.08 -1.90
C GLU A 46 4.19 27.12 -0.78
N ARG A 47 4.39 25.81 -1.00
CA ARG A 47 4.17 24.80 0.04
C ARG A 47 5.50 24.26 0.51
N PHE A 48 5.80 24.52 1.77
CA PHE A 48 6.91 23.87 2.45
C PHE A 48 6.47 22.49 2.93
N GLN A 49 7.28 21.49 2.64
CA GLN A 49 7.06 20.12 3.08
C GLN A 49 8.14 19.72 4.08
N ASN A 50 7.81 18.80 4.99
CA ASN A 50 8.79 18.23 5.90
C ASN A 50 9.80 17.40 5.11
N TYR A 51 11.09 17.55 5.42
CA TYR A 51 12.15 16.79 4.78
C TYR A 51 11.89 15.28 4.87
N GLY A 52 12.12 14.56 3.77
CA GLY A 52 11.84 13.13 3.66
C GLY A 52 10.39 12.77 3.31
N PHE A 53 9.47 13.74 3.31
CA PHE A 53 8.09 13.57 2.88
C PHE A 53 7.76 14.51 1.72
N THR A 54 7.34 13.94 0.59
CA THR A 54 6.77 14.70 -0.52
C THR A 54 5.44 14.11 -0.92
N SER A 55 4.49 14.98 -1.29
CA SER A 55 3.13 14.58 -1.70
C SER A 55 2.54 15.59 -2.65
N VAL A 56 1.73 15.12 -3.60
CA VAL A 56 0.90 15.96 -4.46
C VAL A 56 -0.56 15.78 -4.03
N PRO A 57 -1.14 16.73 -3.29
CA PRO A 57 -2.49 16.62 -2.75
C PRO A 57 -3.51 16.76 -3.90
N PRO A 58 -4.63 16.01 -3.84
CA PRO A 58 -5.67 16.11 -4.85
C PRO A 58 -6.39 17.45 -4.79
N ALA A 59 -6.97 17.86 -5.92
CA ALA A 59 -7.81 19.05 -5.97
C ALA A 59 -8.99 18.93 -4.99
N GLY A 60 -9.32 20.03 -4.31
CA GLY A 60 -10.31 20.09 -3.24
C GLY A 60 -9.76 19.87 -1.83
N ALA A 61 -8.47 19.54 -1.68
CA ALA A 61 -7.83 19.48 -0.36
C ALA A 61 -7.86 20.85 0.35
N GLU A 62 -7.95 20.84 1.67
CA GLU A 62 -7.95 22.05 2.49
C GLU A 62 -6.51 22.48 2.78
N ALA A 63 -6.20 23.75 2.56
CA ALA A 63 -4.91 24.35 2.85
C ALA A 63 -5.03 25.39 3.97
N ALA A 64 -4.10 25.35 4.91
CA ALA A 64 -3.84 26.43 5.85
C ALA A 64 -2.70 27.30 5.29
N VAL A 65 -3.01 28.57 5.03
CA VAL A 65 -2.10 29.52 4.39
C VAL A 65 -1.78 30.64 5.36
N VAL A 66 -0.49 30.95 5.47
CA VAL A 66 0.02 32.09 6.24
C VAL A 66 0.53 33.13 5.26
N PHE A 67 0.01 34.35 5.36
CA PHE A 67 0.43 35.50 4.59
C PHE A 67 1.40 36.35 5.41
N VAL A 68 2.66 36.37 4.98
CA VAL A 68 3.73 37.05 5.71
C VAL A 68 3.45 38.55 5.75
N GLY A 69 3.35 39.11 6.96
CA GLY A 69 3.02 40.53 7.17
C GLY A 69 1.59 40.93 6.74
N GLY A 70 0.67 39.97 6.59
CA GLY A 70 -0.71 40.23 6.17
C GLY A 70 -0.87 40.61 4.69
N ARG A 71 0.18 40.39 3.87
CA ARG A 71 0.17 40.67 2.43
C ARG A 71 -0.23 39.42 1.66
N ARG A 72 -1.33 39.50 0.91
CA ARG A 72 -1.92 38.38 0.15
C ARG A 72 -1.07 37.90 -1.03
N ASP A 73 -0.03 38.63 -1.40
CA ASP A 73 0.88 38.29 -2.50
C ASP A 73 2.06 37.40 -2.06
N HIS A 74 2.26 37.21 -0.74
CA HIS A 74 3.32 36.37 -0.20
C HIS A 74 2.72 35.37 0.80
N GLY A 75 2.04 34.36 0.25
CA GLY A 75 1.41 33.28 1.01
C GLY A 75 2.28 32.03 1.05
N ILE A 76 2.29 31.38 2.21
CA ILE A 76 2.95 30.10 2.46
C ILE A 76 1.90 29.10 2.94
N ALA A 77 1.72 28.00 2.21
CA ALA A 77 0.91 26.88 2.64
C ALA A 77 1.71 26.03 3.64
N VAL A 78 1.31 26.06 4.91
CA VAL A 78 2.00 25.36 6.01
C VAL A 78 1.46 23.95 6.25
N ALA A 79 0.19 23.72 5.90
CA ALA A 79 -0.44 22.42 6.00
C ALA A 79 -1.48 22.27 4.90
N VAL A 80 -1.54 21.08 4.32
CA VAL A 80 -2.57 20.70 3.34
C VAL A 80 -3.07 19.32 3.72
N ASP A 81 -4.37 19.19 3.91
CA ASP A 81 -5.02 17.94 4.30
C ASP A 81 -6.34 17.76 3.55
N ASP A 82 -6.72 16.51 3.28
CA ASP A 82 -7.98 16.19 2.61
C ASP A 82 -8.86 15.32 3.51
N ARG A 83 -9.99 15.89 3.92
CA ARG A 83 -10.95 15.22 4.80
C ARG A 83 -11.52 13.93 4.19
N ARG A 84 -11.52 13.81 2.86
CA ARG A 84 -12.03 12.63 2.15
C ARG A 84 -11.09 11.45 2.26
N CYS A 85 -9.79 11.71 2.31
CA CYS A 85 -8.74 10.69 2.32
C CYS A 85 -8.19 10.46 3.74
N ARG A 86 -8.46 11.36 4.68
CA ARG A 86 -7.91 11.30 6.04
C ARG A 86 -8.23 9.98 6.74
N LEU A 87 -7.18 9.23 7.09
CA LEU A 87 -7.30 8.01 7.87
C LEU A 87 -7.82 8.31 9.29
N ALA A 88 -8.90 7.65 9.69
CA ALA A 88 -9.49 7.77 11.03
C ALA A 88 -9.28 6.50 11.86
N GLY A 89 -9.38 6.61 13.19
CA GLY A 89 -9.32 5.46 14.10
C GLY A 89 -7.92 5.00 14.51
N LEU A 90 -6.90 5.84 14.34
CA LEU A 90 -5.56 5.60 14.89
C LEU A 90 -5.55 5.77 16.40
N GLU A 91 -4.85 4.89 17.11
CA GLU A 91 -4.61 5.04 18.53
C GLU A 91 -3.57 6.14 18.82
N GLN A 92 -3.54 6.63 20.05
CA GLN A 92 -2.58 7.67 20.44
C GLN A 92 -1.14 7.17 20.24
N GLY A 93 -0.36 7.92 19.46
CA GLY A 93 1.05 7.62 19.16
C GLY A 93 1.27 6.73 17.94
N GLU A 94 0.22 6.33 17.23
CA GLU A 94 0.34 5.67 15.93
C GLU A 94 0.56 6.70 14.81
N VAL A 95 1.28 6.29 13.77
CA VAL A 95 1.60 7.14 12.61
C VAL A 95 1.27 6.36 11.35
N ALA A 96 0.63 7.03 10.38
CA ALA A 96 0.30 6.43 9.11
C ALA A 96 0.65 7.33 7.93
N VAL A 97 1.10 6.70 6.84
CA VAL A 97 1.21 7.29 5.51
C VAL A 97 0.14 6.64 4.65
N TYR A 98 -0.66 7.42 3.93
CA TYR A 98 -1.80 6.90 3.17
C TYR A 98 -2.03 7.65 1.85
N THR A 99 -2.74 7.01 0.93
CA THR A 99 -3.14 7.56 -0.37
C THR A 99 -4.67 7.66 -0.49
N ASP A 100 -5.16 8.41 -1.48
CA ASP A 100 -6.59 8.50 -1.82
C ASP A 100 -7.17 7.17 -2.32
N GLN A 101 -6.33 6.26 -2.79
CA GLN A 101 -6.71 4.94 -3.30
C GLN A 101 -6.83 3.87 -2.21
N GLY A 102 -6.64 4.25 -0.94
CA GLY A 102 -6.76 3.32 0.20
C GLY A 102 -5.49 2.55 0.53
N ASP A 103 -4.37 2.82 -0.15
CA ASP A 103 -3.07 2.28 0.22
C ASP A 103 -2.57 2.99 1.47
N LYS A 104 -1.98 2.24 2.42
CA LYS A 104 -1.48 2.80 3.66
C LYS A 104 -0.34 1.99 4.25
N VAL A 105 0.57 2.70 4.91
CA VAL A 105 1.59 2.16 5.81
C VAL A 105 1.28 2.68 7.20
N VAL A 106 0.90 1.80 8.12
CA VAL A 106 0.55 2.16 9.50
C VAL A 106 1.57 1.57 10.45
N ILE A 107 2.21 2.43 11.24
CA ILE A 107 3.10 2.06 12.34
C ILE A 107 2.25 2.06 13.61
N LYS A 108 1.91 0.85 14.06
CA LYS A 108 1.05 0.62 15.23
C LYS A 108 1.86 0.44 16.50
N ARG A 109 1.17 0.51 17.64
CA ARG A 109 1.71 0.08 18.94
C ARG A 109 2.11 -1.40 18.90
N GLY A 110 3.08 -1.78 19.74
CA GLY A 110 3.55 -3.17 19.82
C GLY A 110 4.54 -3.59 18.73
N GLY A 111 5.12 -2.63 17.98
CA GLY A 111 6.15 -2.91 16.97
C GLY A 111 5.61 -3.50 15.66
N VAL A 112 4.32 -3.30 15.39
CA VAL A 112 3.65 -3.81 14.18
C VAL A 112 3.63 -2.74 13.11
N ILE A 113 4.19 -3.06 11.94
CA ILE A 113 4.11 -2.22 10.74
C ILE A 113 3.17 -2.92 9.75
N GLU A 114 2.03 -2.30 9.50
CA GLU A 114 1.03 -2.80 8.54
C GLU A 114 1.19 -2.06 7.22
N ILE A 115 1.54 -2.79 6.15
CA ILE A 115 1.61 -2.28 4.79
C ILE A 115 0.42 -2.86 4.03
N SER A 116 -0.53 -2.00 3.68
CA SER A 116 -1.69 -2.33 2.88
C SER A 116 -1.58 -1.66 1.51
N ALA A 117 -1.58 -2.46 0.45
CA ALA A 117 -1.65 -1.97 -0.92
C ALA A 117 -2.79 -2.69 -1.65
N THR A 118 -3.57 -1.96 -2.41
CA THR A 118 -4.76 -2.48 -3.11
C THR A 118 -4.39 -3.40 -4.27
N THR A 119 -3.26 -3.14 -4.93
CA THR A 119 -2.87 -3.86 -6.15
C THR A 119 -1.58 -4.65 -6.01
N LYS A 120 -0.47 -4.00 -5.63
CA LYS A 120 0.85 -4.63 -5.62
C LYS A 120 1.82 -3.89 -4.70
N VAL A 121 2.65 -4.63 -3.98
CA VAL A 121 3.84 -4.11 -3.28
C VAL A 121 5.09 -4.49 -4.07
N VAL A 122 5.94 -3.52 -4.41
CA VAL A 122 7.23 -3.74 -5.10
C VAL A 122 8.35 -3.24 -4.20
N ILE A 123 9.32 -4.11 -3.90
CA ILE A 123 10.52 -3.76 -3.14
C ILE A 123 11.71 -3.89 -4.09
N ASN A 124 12.34 -2.76 -4.43
CA ASN A 124 13.53 -2.72 -5.28
C ASN A 124 14.75 -2.44 -4.40
N ALA A 125 15.52 -3.48 -4.10
CA ALA A 125 16.73 -3.40 -3.29
C ALA A 125 17.75 -4.47 -3.72
N PRO A 126 19.08 -4.18 -3.64
CA PRO A 126 20.12 -5.16 -3.97
C PRO A 126 20.09 -6.43 -3.11
N LEU A 127 19.66 -6.31 -1.85
CA LEU A 127 19.48 -7.42 -0.92
C LEU A 127 18.23 -7.16 -0.07
N VAL A 128 17.38 -8.18 0.06
CA VAL A 128 16.22 -8.16 0.94
C VAL A 128 16.34 -9.34 1.90
N GLU A 129 16.58 -9.06 3.16
CA GLU A 129 16.61 -10.05 4.24
C GLU A 129 15.28 -10.02 5.00
N LEU A 130 14.64 -11.19 5.12
CA LEU A 130 13.43 -11.37 5.91
C LEU A 130 13.75 -12.39 7.02
N THR A 131 14.09 -11.88 8.19
CA THR A 131 14.44 -12.71 9.34
C THR A 131 13.17 -13.01 10.14
N GLY A 132 12.61 -14.19 9.94
CA GLY A 132 11.40 -14.65 10.64
C GLY A 132 10.71 -15.78 9.89
N ALA A 133 9.83 -16.52 10.57
CA ALA A 133 8.98 -17.50 9.91
C ALA A 133 8.02 -16.78 8.94
N THR A 134 8.36 -16.77 7.65
CA THR A 134 7.42 -16.30 6.63
C THR A 134 6.39 -17.40 6.43
N ASN A 135 5.11 -17.08 6.66
CA ASN A 135 4.02 -17.96 6.26
C ASN A 135 3.45 -17.39 4.95
N PRO A 136 3.98 -17.76 3.77
CA PRO A 136 3.44 -17.30 2.50
C PRO A 136 2.06 -17.94 2.29
N VAL A 137 1.02 -17.27 2.78
CA VAL A 137 -0.37 -17.77 2.76
C VAL A 137 -0.82 -18.12 1.33
N ALA A 138 -0.35 -17.39 0.32
CA ALA A 138 -0.65 -17.67 -1.09
C ALA A 138 -0.07 -19.00 -1.64
N LYS A 139 0.95 -19.58 -1.00
CA LYS A 139 1.56 -20.88 -1.40
C LYS A 139 1.18 -22.02 -0.45
N GLY A 140 0.85 -21.70 0.80
CA GLY A 140 0.34 -22.66 1.78
C GLY A 140 -1.02 -23.22 1.41
N ASP A 141 -1.91 -22.41 0.84
CA ASP A 141 -3.27 -22.85 0.47
C ASP A 141 -3.27 -23.82 -0.73
N ALA A 142 -2.42 -23.58 -1.73
CA ALA A 142 -2.27 -24.48 -2.88
C ALA A 142 -1.63 -25.81 -2.48
N LEU A 143 -0.60 -25.79 -1.61
CA LEU A 143 0.03 -26.99 -1.08
C LEU A 143 -0.93 -27.78 -0.17
N ASN A 144 -1.62 -27.11 0.75
CA ASN A 144 -2.61 -27.76 1.61
C ASN A 144 -3.77 -28.36 0.81
N LYS A 145 -4.18 -27.71 -0.28
CA LYS A 145 -5.19 -28.28 -1.19
C LYS A 145 -4.66 -29.52 -1.90
N ALA A 146 -3.45 -29.47 -2.46
CA ALA A 146 -2.86 -30.62 -3.16
C ALA A 146 -2.64 -31.83 -2.23
N VAL A 147 -2.20 -31.60 -0.99
CA VAL A 147 -2.02 -32.67 0.02
C VAL A 147 -3.37 -33.26 0.45
N LYS A 148 -4.41 -32.43 0.60
CA LYS A 148 -5.76 -32.92 0.89
C LYS A 148 -6.33 -33.76 -0.26
N ASP A 149 -6.19 -33.26 -1.49
CA ASP A 149 -6.66 -33.95 -2.70
C ASP A 149 -5.97 -35.33 -2.86
N LEU A 150 -4.66 -35.40 -2.56
CA LEU A 150 -3.89 -36.66 -2.51
C LEU A 150 -4.41 -37.61 -1.42
N GLY A 151 -4.66 -37.11 -0.21
CA GLY A 151 -5.21 -37.90 0.89
C GLY A 151 -6.56 -38.53 0.55
N THR A 152 -7.45 -37.78 -0.10
CA THR A 152 -8.72 -38.30 -0.60
C THR A 152 -8.56 -39.35 -1.70
N ALA A 153 -7.63 -39.17 -2.64
CA ALA A 153 -7.40 -40.13 -3.72
C ALA A 153 -6.83 -41.47 -3.20
N VAL A 154 -5.89 -41.40 -2.25
CA VAL A 154 -5.31 -42.60 -1.62
C VAL A 154 -6.35 -43.32 -0.76
N ALA A 155 -7.15 -42.59 0.02
CA ALA A 155 -8.25 -43.18 0.78
C ALA A 155 -9.26 -43.89 -0.13
N ALA A 156 -9.66 -43.27 -1.24
CA ALA A 156 -10.56 -43.88 -2.22
C ALA A 156 -9.98 -45.17 -2.84
N ALA A 157 -8.69 -45.17 -3.19
CA ALA A 157 -8.00 -46.33 -3.74
C ALA A 157 -7.90 -47.50 -2.73
N LEU A 158 -7.64 -47.19 -1.45
CA LEU A 158 -7.57 -48.20 -0.40
C LEU A 158 -8.94 -48.80 -0.09
N THR A 159 -10.00 -47.98 -0.09
CA THR A 159 -11.37 -48.46 0.10
C THR A 159 -11.80 -49.38 -1.04
N ALA A 160 -11.45 -49.04 -2.29
CA ALA A 160 -11.70 -49.88 -3.46
C ALA A 160 -10.93 -51.22 -3.42
N ALA A 161 -9.70 -51.23 -2.88
CA ALA A 161 -8.90 -52.44 -2.71
C ALA A 161 -9.46 -53.38 -1.62
N SER A 162 -10.16 -52.84 -0.61
CA SER A 162 -10.78 -53.63 0.47
C SER A 162 -12.15 -54.22 0.12
N ALA A 163 -12.80 -53.73 -0.95
CA ALA A 163 -14.18 -54.10 -1.31
C ALA A 163 -14.30 -55.36 -2.19
N GLY A 164 -13.19 -55.91 -2.70
CA GLY A 164 -13.18 -57.18 -3.42
C GLY A 164 -11.82 -57.84 -3.29
N GLY A 165 -11.77 -59.11 -2.88
CA GLY A 165 -10.56 -59.86 -2.55
C GLY A 165 -9.47 -59.80 -3.62
N ALA A 166 -8.65 -58.75 -3.55
CA ALA A 166 -7.67 -58.41 -4.56
C ALA A 166 -6.38 -59.20 -4.32
N SER A 167 -5.94 -59.92 -5.35
CA SER A 167 -4.65 -60.60 -5.33
C SER A 167 -3.49 -59.59 -5.28
N LEU A 168 -2.37 -59.97 -4.67
CA LEU A 168 -1.12 -59.21 -4.56
C LEU A 168 -0.73 -58.36 -5.80
N PRO A 169 -0.87 -58.83 -7.06
CA PRO A 169 -0.56 -58.01 -8.23
C PRO A 169 -1.45 -56.77 -8.42
N VAL A 170 -2.71 -56.80 -7.95
CA VAL A 170 -3.64 -55.66 -8.03
C VAL A 170 -3.24 -54.55 -7.05
N LEU A 171 -2.79 -54.91 -5.85
CA LEU A 171 -2.21 -53.95 -4.91
C LEU A 171 -0.91 -53.33 -5.45
N GLY A 172 -0.05 -54.14 -6.09
CA GLY A 172 1.16 -53.66 -6.74
C GLY A 172 0.88 -52.59 -7.80
N ALA A 173 -0.08 -52.86 -8.70
CA ALA A 173 -0.47 -51.91 -9.73
C ALA A 173 -1.07 -50.61 -9.17
N ALA A 174 -1.88 -50.70 -8.11
CA ALA A 174 -2.44 -49.53 -7.43
C ALA A 174 -1.33 -48.68 -6.76
N MET A 175 -0.35 -49.32 -6.13
CA MET A 175 0.77 -48.65 -5.47
C MET A 175 1.72 -48.00 -6.48
N THR A 176 1.97 -48.63 -7.63
CA THR A 176 2.74 -48.03 -8.72
C THR A 176 2.03 -46.82 -9.34
N THR A 177 0.70 -46.87 -9.47
CA THR A 177 -0.10 -45.75 -9.97
C THR A 177 -0.09 -44.56 -8.99
N ALA A 178 -0.18 -44.84 -7.69
CA ALA A 178 -0.05 -43.81 -6.65
C ALA A 178 1.37 -43.20 -6.64
N GLY A 179 2.41 -44.04 -6.76
CA GLY A 179 3.81 -43.57 -6.81
C GLY A 179 4.09 -42.67 -8.01
N THR A 180 3.58 -43.02 -9.20
CA THR A 180 3.74 -42.19 -10.41
C THR A 180 2.99 -40.86 -10.32
N ALA A 181 1.80 -40.83 -9.71
CA ALA A 181 1.07 -39.59 -9.43
C ALA A 181 1.87 -38.66 -8.49
N VAL A 182 2.51 -39.21 -7.46
CA VAL A 182 3.35 -38.46 -6.53
C VAL A 182 4.59 -37.90 -7.24
N THR A 183 5.30 -38.72 -8.02
CA THR A 183 6.48 -38.27 -8.79
C THR A 183 6.11 -37.14 -9.76
N ASN A 184 4.96 -37.23 -10.43
CA ASN A 184 4.51 -36.19 -11.36
C ASN A 184 4.14 -34.88 -10.65
N ALA A 185 3.51 -34.95 -9.48
CA ALA A 185 3.18 -33.77 -8.68
C ALA A 185 4.44 -33.05 -8.15
N VAL A 186 5.43 -33.82 -7.68
CA VAL A 186 6.72 -33.28 -7.23
C VAL A 186 7.50 -32.65 -8.38
N ASN A 187 7.52 -33.29 -9.55
CA ASN A 187 8.19 -32.74 -10.73
C ASN A 187 7.52 -31.47 -11.23
N ALA A 188 6.18 -31.42 -11.29
CA ALA A 188 5.46 -30.20 -11.65
C ALA A 188 5.74 -29.03 -10.69
N PHE A 189 5.89 -29.33 -9.39
CA PHE A 189 6.29 -28.35 -8.39
C PHE A 189 7.72 -27.82 -8.63
N ASN A 190 8.68 -28.72 -8.85
CA ASN A 190 10.07 -28.34 -9.11
C ASN A 190 10.21 -27.54 -10.41
N THR A 191 9.51 -27.93 -11.49
CA THR A 191 9.51 -27.19 -12.76
C THR A 191 8.85 -25.81 -12.62
N ALA A 192 7.77 -25.68 -11.83
CA ALA A 192 7.16 -24.39 -11.54
C ALA A 192 8.06 -23.49 -10.66
N ALA A 193 8.81 -24.09 -9.72
CA ALA A 193 9.79 -23.40 -8.91
C ALA A 193 10.96 -22.87 -9.76
N GLU A 194 11.47 -23.68 -10.70
CA GLU A 194 12.52 -23.28 -11.64
C GLU A 194 12.05 -22.18 -12.62
N ALA A 195 10.81 -22.26 -13.13
CA ALA A 195 10.23 -21.23 -14.00
C ALA A 195 10.08 -19.87 -13.27
N ALA A 196 9.70 -19.89 -11.99
CA ALA A 196 9.61 -18.69 -11.16
C ALA A 196 11.00 -18.09 -10.84
N LEU A 197 12.06 -18.89 -10.84
CA LEU A 197 13.43 -18.44 -10.69
C LEU A 197 14.00 -17.87 -12.01
N SER A 198 13.72 -18.53 -13.14
CA SER A 198 14.20 -18.12 -14.47
C SER A 198 13.60 -16.78 -14.93
N THR A 199 12.34 -16.51 -14.57
CA THR A 199 11.68 -15.22 -14.90
C THR A 199 12.29 -14.03 -14.12
N LYS A 200 13.05 -14.30 -13.05
CA LYS A 200 13.76 -13.26 -12.27
C LYS A 200 15.17 -12.93 -12.81
N VAL A 201 15.71 -13.67 -13.79
CA VAL A 201 17.06 -13.48 -14.34
C VAL A 201 17.07 -12.77 -15.71
N LYS A 202 15.91 -12.60 -16.36
CA LYS A 202 15.82 -11.73 -17.55
C LYS A 202 15.64 -10.27 -17.15
N VAL A 203 16.72 -9.66 -16.67
CA VAL A 203 16.91 -8.22 -16.69
C VAL A 203 17.87 -7.94 -17.84
N SER A 204 17.32 -7.48 -18.97
CA SER A 204 18.04 -6.60 -19.89
C SER A 204 17.96 -5.17 -19.38
#